data_AF-A0A939FDD3-F1
#
_entry.id   AF-A0A939FDD3-F1
#
_cell.length_a   1.000
_cell.length_b   1.000
_cell.length_c   1.000
_cell.angle_alpha   90.00
_cell.angle_beta   90.00
_cell.angle_gamma   90.00
#
_symmetry.space_group_name_H-M   'P 1'
#
loop_
_entity.id
_entity.type
_entity.pdbx_description
1 polymer ?
#
loop_
_entity_poly.entity_id
_entity_poly.type
_entity_poly.pdbx_seq_one_letter_code
_entity_poly.pdbx_strand_id
1 'polypeptide(L)'
;MADRYLHFTGTAPGRFLTKRLRLPQPAELRRWSIEHPFLEGDLLHLTAADPLPGLADVLSRMGPGLRPTETVRESSRPAAVVVDATGVATAAALAEVHAALHPVVRSVADCGRVVVIGAPLAADDHH
;
A
#
# COMPACT_ATOMS: atom_id res chain seq x y z
N MET A 1 -9.68 17.15 -17.32
CA MET A 1 -10.63 16.23 -18.01
C MET A 1 -11.11 15.21 -17.02
N ALA A 2 -12.38 15.27 -16.61
CA ALA A 2 -12.99 14.17 -15.88
C ALA A 2 -13.22 13.02 -16.87
N ASP A 3 -12.74 11.82 -16.53
CA ASP A 3 -12.90 10.63 -17.35
C ASP A 3 -14.39 10.31 -17.50
N ARG A 4 -14.93 10.41 -18.72
CA ARG A 4 -16.34 10.12 -19.04
C ARG A 4 -16.69 8.66 -18.72
N TYR A 5 -15.72 7.76 -18.82
CA TYR A 5 -15.90 6.35 -18.49
C TYR A 5 -16.01 6.14 -16.97
N LEU A 6 -15.17 6.81 -16.17
CA LEU A 6 -15.29 6.82 -14.71
C LEU A 6 -16.67 7.34 -14.27
N HIS A 7 -17.13 8.46 -14.85
CA HIS A 7 -18.46 9.00 -14.52
C HIS A 7 -19.58 8.02 -14.90
N PHE A 8 -19.55 7.45 -16.10
CA PHE A 8 -20.54 6.47 -16.54
C PHE A 8 -20.59 5.25 -15.61
N THR A 9 -19.44 4.65 -15.31
CA THR A 9 -19.30 3.48 -14.42
C THR A 9 -19.64 3.79 -12.96
N GLY A 10 -19.59 5.07 -12.56
CA GLY A 10 -20.08 5.57 -11.27
C GLY A 10 -21.61 5.66 -11.13
N THR A 11 -22.38 5.52 -12.23
CA THR A 11 -23.86 5.51 -12.18
C THR A 11 -24.42 4.09 -11.94
N ALA A 12 -25.66 3.98 -11.44
CA ALA A 12 -26.33 2.69 -11.26
C ALA A 12 -26.48 1.87 -12.57
N PRO A 13 -27.00 2.43 -13.68
CA PRO A 13 -27.07 1.69 -14.96
C PRO A 13 -25.69 1.35 -15.51
N GLY A 14 -24.69 2.24 -15.37
CA GLY A 14 -23.33 1.96 -15.79
C GLY A 14 -22.68 0.82 -15.00
N ARG A 15 -22.84 0.79 -13.66
CA ARG A 15 -22.40 -0.34 -12.83
C ARG A 15 -23.06 -1.65 -13.23
N PHE A 16 -24.37 -1.64 -13.53
CA PHE A 16 -25.09 -2.84 -13.93
C PHE A 16 -24.55 -3.41 -15.25
N LEU A 17 -24.40 -2.56 -16.28
CA LEU A 17 -23.92 -2.97 -17.58
C LEU A 17 -22.46 -3.46 -17.52
N THR A 18 -21.59 -2.70 -16.85
CA THR A 18 -20.18 -3.09 -16.70
C THR A 18 -20.00 -4.38 -15.93
N LYS A 19 -20.77 -4.63 -14.86
CA LYS A 19 -20.75 -5.92 -14.14
C LYS A 19 -21.14 -7.09 -15.05
N ARG A 20 -22.24 -6.95 -15.82
CA ARG A 20 -22.69 -8.02 -16.74
C ARG A 20 -21.68 -8.31 -17.84
N LEU A 21 -21.04 -7.26 -18.36
CA LEU A 21 -20.03 -7.38 -19.40
C LEU A 21 -18.61 -7.67 -18.85
N ARG A 22 -18.46 -7.80 -17.53
CA ARG A 22 -17.15 -7.93 -16.84
C ARG A 22 -16.15 -6.85 -17.24
N LEU A 23 -16.64 -5.65 -17.50
CA LEU A 23 -15.80 -4.49 -17.80
C LEU A 23 -15.15 -3.96 -16.52
N PRO A 24 -13.95 -3.36 -16.62
CA PRO A 24 -13.28 -2.73 -15.48
C PRO A 24 -14.15 -1.66 -14.82
N GLN A 25 -14.18 -1.65 -13.49
CA GLN A 25 -14.81 -0.62 -12.68
C GLN A 25 -13.72 0.21 -12.01
N PRO A 26 -13.32 1.36 -12.61
CA PRO A 26 -12.24 2.17 -12.08
C PRO A 26 -12.64 2.75 -10.72
N ALA A 27 -11.71 2.73 -9.76
CA ALA A 27 -11.88 3.39 -8.48
C ALA A 27 -11.66 4.91 -8.63
N GLU A 28 -12.44 5.71 -7.91
CA GLU A 28 -12.16 7.14 -7.79
C GLU A 28 -10.94 7.34 -6.90
N LEU A 29 -9.88 7.91 -7.47
CA LEU A 29 -8.62 8.06 -6.76
C LEU A 29 -8.70 9.18 -5.73
N ARG A 30 -8.34 8.85 -4.48
CA ARG A 30 -8.11 9.84 -3.43
C ARG A 30 -7.03 10.83 -3.90
N ARG A 31 -7.37 12.12 -3.88
CA ARG A 31 -6.47 13.24 -4.19
C ARG A 31 -6.27 14.11 -2.96
N TRP A 32 -5.17 14.84 -2.92
CA TRP A 32 -4.99 15.89 -1.93
C TRP A 32 -6.05 16.99 -2.14
N SER A 33 -6.63 17.45 -1.05
CA SER A 33 -7.42 18.68 -0.96
C SER A 33 -7.13 19.35 0.37
N ILE A 34 -7.57 20.60 0.55
CA ILE A 34 -7.40 21.29 1.83
C ILE A 34 -8.18 20.60 2.96
N GLU A 35 -9.30 19.95 2.64
CA GLU A 35 -10.12 19.16 3.56
C GLU A 35 -9.52 17.78 3.83
N HIS A 36 -8.76 17.21 2.88
CA HIS A 36 -8.13 15.90 3.01
C HIS A 36 -6.61 15.97 2.75
N PRO A 37 -5.85 16.71 3.58
CA PRO A 37 -4.44 16.95 3.32
C PRO A 37 -3.54 15.73 3.59
N PHE A 38 -4.00 14.78 4.41
CA PHE A 38 -3.23 13.61 4.85
C PHE A 38 -3.94 12.30 4.57
N LEU A 39 -3.15 11.24 4.31
CA LEU A 39 -3.68 9.88 4.29
C LEU A 39 -4.09 9.49 5.71
N GLU A 40 -5.26 8.88 5.85
CA GLU A 40 -5.86 8.56 7.15
C GLU A 40 -6.04 7.04 7.30
N GLY A 41 -5.72 6.52 8.48
CA GLY A 41 -5.91 5.12 8.84
C GLY A 41 -4.65 4.45 9.37
N ASP A 42 -4.69 3.13 9.50
CA ASP A 42 -3.56 2.37 10.01
C ASP A 42 -2.42 2.30 8.98
N LEU A 43 -1.19 2.44 9.45
CA LEU A 43 0.04 2.16 8.72
C LEU A 43 0.60 0.85 9.28
N LEU A 44 0.50 -0.22 8.51
CA LEU A 44 1.06 -1.51 8.89
C LEU A 44 2.55 -1.55 8.52
N HIS A 45 3.42 -1.71 9.51
CA HIS A 45 4.85 -1.92 9.34
C HIS A 45 5.16 -3.41 9.37
N LEU A 46 5.79 -3.91 8.31
CA LEU A 46 6.22 -5.30 8.16
C LEU A 46 7.72 -5.32 7.89
N THR A 47 8.40 -6.37 8.34
CA THR A 47 9.83 -6.58 8.08
C THR A 47 10.04 -7.87 7.31
N ALA A 48 10.90 -7.82 6.30
CA ALA A 48 11.43 -8.96 5.57
C ALA A 48 12.94 -9.06 5.85
N ALA A 49 13.37 -10.20 6.41
CA ALA A 49 14.72 -10.40 6.94
C ALA A 49 15.05 -9.46 8.10
N ASP A 50 16.24 -8.85 8.10
CA ASP A 50 16.71 -8.00 9.20
C ASP A 50 16.12 -6.58 9.14
N PRO A 51 15.57 -6.06 10.26
CA PRO A 51 14.97 -4.73 10.30
C PRO A 51 16.03 -3.61 10.28
N LEU A 52 15.69 -2.51 9.61
CA LEU A 52 16.40 -1.24 9.67
C LEU A 52 16.19 -0.59 11.05
N PRO A 53 17.24 -0.41 11.87
CA PRO A 53 17.11 0.25 13.16
C PRO A 53 16.57 1.68 13.01
N GLY A 54 15.56 2.03 13.82
CA GLY A 54 14.97 3.37 13.85
C GLY A 54 13.89 3.64 12.79
N LEU A 55 13.58 2.70 11.90
CA LEU A 55 12.51 2.88 10.91
C LEU A 55 11.15 3.10 11.57
N ALA A 56 10.82 2.34 12.63
CA ALA A 56 9.58 2.51 13.39
C ALA A 56 9.43 3.94 13.95
N ASP A 57 10.53 4.54 14.44
CA ASP A 57 10.54 5.91 14.94
C ASP A 57 10.27 6.92 13.83
N VAL A 58 10.82 6.70 12.63
CA VAL A 58 10.54 7.55 11.46
C VAL A 58 9.07 7.44 11.06
N LEU A 59 8.54 6.21 11.01
CA LEU A 59 7.14 5.96 10.68
C LEU A 59 6.18 6.58 11.71
N SER A 60 6.55 6.60 13.00
CA SER A 60 5.78 7.25 14.08
C SER A 60 5.58 8.76 13.89
N ARG A 61 6.46 9.39 13.10
CA ARG A 61 6.44 10.84 12.82
C ARG A 61 5.80 11.17 11.47
N MET A 62 5.36 10.16 10.72
CA MET A 62 4.62 10.35 9.47
C MET A 62 3.28 11.04 9.76
N GLY A 63 2.79 11.80 8.77
CA GLY A 63 1.71 12.78 8.91
C GLY A 63 0.52 12.35 9.80
N PRO A 64 -0.19 13.32 10.41
CA PRO A 64 -1.05 13.10 11.57
C PRO A 64 -2.25 12.15 11.36
N GLY A 65 -2.56 11.76 10.13
CA GLY A 65 -3.63 10.82 9.81
C GLY A 65 -3.24 9.34 9.91
N LEU A 66 -1.94 9.02 9.95
CA LEU A 66 -1.46 7.64 9.95
C LEU A 66 -1.20 7.12 11.36
N ARG A 67 -1.57 5.86 11.60
CA ARG A 67 -1.39 5.17 12.88
C ARG A 67 -0.49 3.94 12.69
N PRO A 68 0.82 4.06 12.93
CA PRO A 68 1.73 2.93 12.78
C PRO A 68 1.38 1.78 13.72
N THR A 69 1.41 0.56 13.19
CA THR A 69 1.24 -0.68 13.92
C THR A 69 2.04 -1.78 13.27
N GLU A 70 2.57 -2.70 14.06
CA GLU A 70 3.28 -3.90 13.59
C GLU A 70 2.34 -5.13 13.58
N THR A 71 1.12 -4.96 14.11
CA THR A 71 0.17 -6.05 14.30
C THR A 71 -0.96 -5.96 13.28
N VAL A 72 -1.17 -7.06 12.56
CA VAL A 72 -2.34 -7.22 11.69
C VAL A 72 -3.56 -7.47 12.56
N ARG A 73 -4.58 -6.63 12.45
CA ARG A 73 -5.88 -6.86 13.09
C ARG A 73 -6.79 -7.54 12.07
N GLU A 74 -7.47 -8.61 12.47
CA GLU A 74 -8.28 -9.47 11.57
C GLU A 74 -9.36 -8.72 10.77
N SER A 75 -9.74 -7.51 11.20
CA SER A 75 -10.72 -6.65 10.53
C SER A 75 -10.18 -5.29 10.06
N SER A 76 -8.86 -5.03 10.15
CA SER A 76 -8.32 -3.74 9.69
C SER A 76 -8.11 -3.73 8.17
N ARG A 77 -8.41 -2.57 7.57
CA ARG A 77 -8.04 -2.23 6.19
C ARG A 77 -6.97 -1.14 6.24
N PRO A 78 -5.67 -1.49 6.28
CA PRO A 78 -4.63 -0.49 6.44
C PRO A 78 -4.62 0.49 5.26
N ALA A 79 -4.45 1.77 5.58
CA ALA A 79 -4.31 2.83 4.57
C ALA A 79 -2.92 2.78 3.92
N ALA A 80 -1.93 2.28 4.66
CA ALA A 80 -0.58 2.05 4.14
C ALA A 80 0.00 0.74 4.69
N VAL A 81 0.77 0.04 3.86
CA VAL A 81 1.62 -1.08 4.24
C VAL A 81 3.04 -0.71 3.86
N VAL A 82 3.95 -0.68 4.83
CA VAL A 82 5.38 -0.46 4.63
C VAL A 82 6.09 -1.77 4.89
N VAL A 83 6.78 -2.29 3.89
CA VAL A 83 7.63 -3.48 4.00
C VAL A 83 9.07 -3.02 4.05
N ASP A 84 9.71 -3.19 5.20
CA ASP A 84 11.15 -3.07 5.34
C ASP A 84 11.82 -4.32 4.76
N ALA A 85 12.44 -4.15 3.60
CA ALA A 85 13.20 -5.19 2.90
C ALA A 85 14.70 -4.82 2.83
N THR A 86 15.18 -3.95 3.73
CA THR A 86 16.58 -3.50 3.74
C THR A 86 17.56 -4.62 4.06
N GLY A 87 17.13 -5.64 4.83
CA GLY A 87 17.91 -6.85 5.10
C GLY A 87 17.91 -7.89 3.97
N VAL A 88 17.18 -7.67 2.87
CA VAL A 88 17.08 -8.65 1.77
C VAL A 88 18.29 -8.50 0.84
N ALA A 89 19.25 -9.43 0.96
CA ALA A 89 20.51 -9.40 0.22
C ALA A 89 20.65 -10.50 -0.86
N THR A 90 19.67 -11.39 -1.00
CA THR A 90 19.74 -12.49 -1.99
C THR A 90 18.41 -12.68 -2.71
N ALA A 91 18.46 -13.23 -3.92
CA ALA A 91 17.24 -13.58 -4.67
C ALA A 91 16.35 -14.57 -3.90
N ALA A 92 16.94 -15.51 -3.14
CA ALA A 92 16.19 -16.44 -2.30
C ALA A 92 15.45 -15.72 -1.16
N ALA A 93 16.06 -14.69 -0.56
CA ALA A 93 15.46 -13.89 0.52
C ALA A 93 14.26 -13.04 0.06
N LEU A 94 14.02 -12.87 -1.24
CA LEU A 94 12.77 -12.25 -1.74
C LEU A 94 11.52 -13.03 -1.32
N ALA A 95 11.64 -14.31 -0.96
CA ALA A 95 10.56 -15.09 -0.39
C ALA A 95 10.02 -14.48 0.92
N GLU A 96 10.87 -13.80 1.71
CA GLU A 96 10.46 -13.12 2.95
C GLU A 96 9.55 -11.92 2.68
N VAL A 97 9.83 -11.17 1.60
CA VAL A 97 8.95 -10.06 1.16
C VAL A 97 7.57 -10.61 0.81
N HIS A 98 7.51 -11.72 0.08
CA HIS A 98 6.25 -12.38 -0.23
C HIS A 98 5.55 -12.88 1.05
N ALA A 99 6.26 -13.56 1.95
CA ALA A 99 5.71 -14.09 3.20
C ALA A 99 5.10 -12.97 4.08
N ALA A 100 5.76 -11.82 4.16
CA ALA A 100 5.28 -10.66 4.89
C ALA A 100 4.06 -10.00 4.22
N LEU A 101 4.11 -9.74 2.92
CA LEU A 101 3.09 -8.93 2.22
C LEU A 101 1.84 -9.73 1.80
N HIS A 102 2.00 -11.00 1.40
CA HIS A 102 0.92 -11.82 0.84
C HIS A 102 -0.32 -11.94 1.75
N PRO A 103 -0.20 -12.12 3.09
CA PRO A 103 -1.36 -12.22 3.98
C PRO A 103 -2.22 -10.96 4.03
N VAL A 104 -1.64 -9.77 3.79
CA VAL A 104 -2.30 -8.48 4.02
C VAL A 104 -2.64 -7.71 2.74
N VAL A 105 -2.06 -8.07 1.60
CA VAL A 105 -2.21 -7.30 0.35
C VAL A 105 -3.68 -7.12 -0.08
N ARG A 106 -4.55 -8.08 0.25
CA ARG A 106 -5.98 -8.02 -0.08
C ARG A 106 -6.81 -7.19 0.89
N SER A 107 -6.30 -6.89 2.10
CA SER A 107 -7.03 -6.09 3.08
C SER A 107 -6.74 -4.58 2.94
N VAL A 108 -5.73 -4.18 2.17
CA VAL A 108 -5.38 -2.77 1.94
C VAL A 108 -6.62 -1.94 1.56
N ALA A 109 -6.75 -0.77 2.19
CA ALA A 109 -7.86 0.14 1.93
C ALA A 109 -7.88 0.61 0.47
N ASP A 110 -9.04 1.06 0.00
CA ASP A 110 -9.16 1.67 -1.33
C ASP A 110 -8.25 2.90 -1.41
N CYS A 111 -7.52 3.03 -2.51
CA CYS A 111 -6.47 4.05 -2.64
C CYS A 111 -5.39 3.97 -1.55
N GLY A 112 -5.14 2.81 -0.96
CA GLY A 112 -4.04 2.59 -0.02
C GLY A 112 -2.66 2.67 -0.70
N ARG A 113 -1.61 2.53 0.10
CA ARG A 113 -0.21 2.54 -0.38
C ARG A 113 0.51 1.28 0.07
N VAL A 114 1.24 0.65 -0.84
CA VAL A 114 2.23 -0.38 -0.51
C VAL A 114 3.58 0.22 -0.84
N VAL A 115 4.46 0.33 0.15
CA VAL A 115 5.81 0.89 0.01
C VAL A 115 6.80 -0.17 0.47
N VAL A 116 7.75 -0.50 -0.39
CA VAL A 116 8.87 -1.38 -0.04
C VAL A 116 10.10 -0.51 0.14
N ILE A 117 10.77 -0.62 1.29
CA ILE A 117 12.01 0.08 1.60
C ILE A 117 13.14 -0.93 1.43
N GLY A 118 13.98 -0.72 0.42
CA GLY A 118 15.16 -1.55 0.18
C GLY A 118 16.45 -0.86 0.59
N ALA A 119 17.54 -1.63 0.67
CA ALA A 119 18.87 -1.06 0.78
C ALA A 119 19.31 -0.45 -0.56
N PRO A 120 20.18 0.58 -0.55
CA PRO A 120 20.87 1.01 -1.76
C PRO A 120 21.61 -0.16 -2.41
N LEU A 121 21.60 -0.21 -3.74
CA LEU A 121 22.38 -1.21 -4.48
C LEU A 121 23.87 -1.02 -4.21
N ALA A 122 24.60 -2.12 -4.09
CA ALA A 122 26.05 -2.08 -3.95
C ALA A 122 26.66 -1.53 -5.26
N ALA A 123 27.61 -0.60 -5.14
CA ALA A 123 28.16 0.11 -6.30
C ALA A 123 28.97 -0.80 -7.25
N ASP A 124 29.42 -1.95 -6.75
CA ASP A 124 30.16 -2.99 -7.46
C ASP A 124 29.26 -4.09 -8.03
N ASP A 125 27.96 -4.04 -7.78
CA ASP A 125 26.98 -4.98 -8.33
C ASP A 125 26.54 -4.50 -9.73
N HIS A 126 27.16 -5.06 -10.77
CA HIS A 126 26.94 -4.71 -12.17
C HIS A 126 25.95 -5.64 -12.90
N HIS A 127 25.19 -6.45 -12.17
CA HIS A 127 24.22 -7.38 -12.75
C HIS A 127 23.00 -6.70 -13.40
#